data_AF-A0A315AZB9-F1
#
_entry.id   AF-A0A315AZB9-F1
#
_cell.length_a   1.000
_cell.length_b   1.000
_cell.length_c   1.000
_cell.angle_alpha   90.00
_cell.angle_beta   90.00
_cell.angle_gamma   90.00
#
_symmetry.space_group_name_H-M   'P 1'
#
loop_
_entity.id
_entity.type
_entity.pdbx_description
1 polymer ?
#
loop_
_entity_poly.entity_id
_entity_poly.type
_entity_poly.pdbx_seq_one_letter_code
_entity_poly.pdbx_strand_id
1 'polypeptide(L)'
;MPKQTKLQSSIKSSLKAIPKFKSEAAERKFWEDAANDATEYFDASKMQVAKFTNLKPSTTSISLRLSDSLLDGIRRQANKLDVPYQSLMKVWLTEKLGEASKRT
;
A
#
# COMPACT_ATOMS: atom_id res chain seq x y z
N MET A 1 -16.45 -12.15 41.92
CA MET A 1 -15.97 -10.83 41.47
C MET A 1 -14.46 -10.77 41.62
N PRO A 2 -13.66 -10.87 40.55
CA PRO A 2 -12.24 -10.55 40.62
C PRO A 2 -12.04 -9.06 40.33
N LYS A 3 -11.26 -8.43 41.22
CA LYS A 3 -10.95 -7.00 41.28
C LYS A 3 -10.16 -6.56 40.05
N GLN A 4 -10.48 -5.37 39.57
CA GLN A 4 -9.76 -4.67 38.51
C GLN A 4 -8.29 -4.46 38.93
N THR A 5 -7.37 -5.16 38.26
CA THR A 5 -5.94 -4.85 38.36
C THR A 5 -5.65 -3.66 37.45
N LYS A 6 -5.55 -2.50 38.08
CA LYS A 6 -5.13 -1.22 37.50
C LYS A 6 -3.72 -1.39 36.91
N LEU A 7 -3.62 -1.50 35.59
CA LEU A 7 -2.34 -1.45 34.87
C LEU A 7 -1.74 -0.07 35.08
N GLN A 8 -0.64 -0.06 35.81
CA GLN A 8 0.09 1.12 36.24
C GLN A 8 0.65 1.84 35.00
N SER A 9 0.19 3.06 34.80
CA SER A 9 0.78 4.03 33.89
C SER A 9 2.15 4.46 34.43
N SER A 10 3.24 4.08 33.77
CA SER A 10 4.48 4.87 33.70
C SER A 10 5.56 4.12 32.93
N ILE A 11 5.74 4.44 31.66
CA ILE A 11 7.09 4.42 31.06
C ILE A 11 7.21 5.77 30.36
N LYS A 12 7.74 6.75 31.09
CA LYS A 12 8.16 8.03 30.52
C LYS A 12 9.49 7.78 29.81
N SER A 13 9.45 7.24 28.60
CA SER A 13 10.65 7.13 27.76
C SER A 13 11.05 8.54 27.33
N SER A 14 12.30 8.90 27.60
CA SER A 14 12.89 10.16 27.14
C SER A 14 13.06 10.09 25.63
N LEU A 15 12.03 10.48 24.88
CA LEU A 15 12.09 10.55 23.42
C LEU A 15 13.15 11.58 23.02
N LYS A 16 14.05 11.19 22.11
CA LYS A 16 15.04 12.10 21.54
C LYS A 16 14.32 13.14 20.68
N ALA A 17 14.80 14.39 20.70
CA ALA A 17 14.24 15.44 19.86
C ALA A 17 14.53 15.14 18.39
N ILE A 18 13.49 15.19 17.55
CA ILE A 18 13.62 14.99 16.10
C ILE A 18 14.48 16.14 15.52
N PRO A 19 15.56 15.85 14.77
CA PRO A 19 16.38 16.88 14.14
C PRO A 19 15.57 17.73 13.14
N LYS A 20 15.91 19.01 13.01
CA LYS A 20 15.33 19.86 11.97
C LYS A 20 16.04 19.61 10.63
N PHE A 21 15.34 19.00 9.68
CA PHE A 21 15.86 18.77 8.33
C PHE A 21 15.50 19.93 7.40
N LYS A 22 16.41 20.24 6.47
CA LYS A 22 16.22 21.28 5.44
C LYS A 22 15.50 20.75 4.19
N SER A 23 15.50 19.44 3.96
CA SER A 23 14.87 18.79 2.81
C SER A 23 14.41 17.37 3.14
N GLU A 24 13.36 16.90 2.45
CA GLU A 24 12.80 15.55 2.59
C GLU A 24 13.85 14.46 2.27
N ALA A 25 14.72 14.71 1.29
CA ALA A 25 15.77 13.77 0.92
C ALA A 25 16.82 13.58 2.04
N ALA A 26 17.09 14.62 2.85
CA ALA A 26 17.99 14.52 4.00
C ALA A 26 17.34 13.79 5.17
N GLU A 27 16.03 14.00 5.37
CA GLU A 27 15.24 13.27 6.35
C GLU A 27 15.17 11.77 6.02
N ARG A 28 14.88 11.41 4.76
CA ARG A 28 14.84 10.01 4.32
C ARG A 28 16.16 9.29 4.58
N LYS A 29 17.30 9.91 4.23
CA LYS A 29 18.63 9.35 4.49
C LYS A 29 18.87 9.11 5.97
N PHE A 30 18.50 10.06 6.83
CA PHE A 30 18.62 9.90 8.27
C PHE A 30 17.80 8.71 8.79
N TRP A 31 16.57 8.50 8.31
CA TRP A 31 15.74 7.38 8.72
C TRP A 31 16.13 6.03 8.08
N GLU A 32 16.77 6.03 6.91
CA GLU A 32 17.28 4.82 6.24
C GLU A 32 18.60 4.31 6.88
N ASP A 33 19.33 5.17 7.58
CA ASP A 33 20.55 4.80 8.28
C ASP A 33 20.25 3.84 9.45
N ALA A 34 20.90 2.66 9.44
CA ALA A 34 20.71 1.60 10.45
C ALA A 34 21.08 2.00 11.90
N ALA A 35 21.68 3.18 12.09
CA ALA A 35 22.01 3.74 13.40
C ALA A 35 20.84 4.51 14.03
N ASN A 36 19.80 4.86 13.27
CA ASN A 36 18.67 5.65 13.74
C ASN A 36 17.45 4.77 13.97
N ASP A 37 17.25 4.32 15.21
CA ASP A 37 16.06 3.55 15.58
C ASP A 37 14.87 4.50 15.80
N ALA A 38 13.85 4.39 14.95
CA ALA A 38 12.63 5.21 15.01
C ALA A 38 11.88 5.08 16.35
N THR A 39 12.06 4.00 17.09
CA THR A 39 11.42 3.79 18.40
C THR A 39 11.97 4.71 19.49
N GLU A 40 13.15 5.31 19.30
CA GLU A 40 13.72 6.29 20.23
C GLU A 40 13.16 7.72 20.04
N TYR A 41 12.51 7.99 18.90
CA TYR A 41 12.01 9.30 18.52
C TYR A 41 10.48 9.38 18.50
N PHE A 42 9.78 8.27 18.24
CA PHE A 42 8.31 8.24 18.13
C PHE A 42 7.63 7.49 19.29
N ASP A 43 6.61 8.11 19.87
CA ASP A 43 5.73 7.47 20.86
C ASP A 43 4.77 6.49 20.16
N ALA A 44 5.02 5.20 20.31
CA ALA A 44 4.16 4.13 19.78
C ALA A 44 2.69 4.26 20.24
N SER A 45 2.44 4.86 21.41
CA SER A 45 1.08 5.03 21.95
C SER A 45 0.28 6.10 21.19
N LYS A 46 0.95 6.97 20.42
CA LYS A 46 0.32 8.06 19.66
C LYS A 46 0.29 7.82 18.15
N MET A 47 0.87 6.71 17.68
CA MET A 47 0.84 6.37 16.25
C MET A 47 -0.58 6.09 15.80
N GLN A 48 -0.99 6.72 14.70
CA GLN A 48 -2.29 6.51 14.08
C GLN A 48 -2.10 5.75 12.77
N VAL A 49 -2.98 4.80 12.51
CA VAL A 49 -3.00 4.07 11.23
C VAL A 49 -3.45 5.05 10.14
N ALA A 50 -2.50 5.48 9.31
CA ALA A 50 -2.80 6.32 8.16
C ALA A 50 -3.49 5.47 7.08
N LYS A 51 -4.77 5.79 6.79
CA LYS A 51 -5.49 5.21 5.66
C LYS A 51 -5.47 6.20 4.51
N PHE A 52 -4.68 5.89 3.49
CA PHE A 52 -4.55 6.74 2.31
C PHE A 52 -5.70 6.51 1.32
N THR A 53 -6.91 6.90 1.71
CA THR A 53 -8.15 6.62 0.97
C THR A 53 -8.20 7.26 -0.43
N ASN A 54 -7.43 8.33 -0.66
CA ASN A 54 -7.45 9.12 -1.89
C ASN A 54 -6.22 8.93 -2.80
N LEU A 55 -5.33 7.99 -2.50
CA LEU A 55 -4.19 7.74 -3.40
C LEU A 55 -4.67 6.97 -4.63
N LYS A 56 -4.47 7.56 -5.80
CA LYS A 56 -4.68 6.88 -7.08
C LYS A 56 -3.59 5.81 -7.24
N PRO A 57 -3.94 4.56 -7.60
CA PRO A 57 -2.93 3.56 -7.94
C PRO A 57 -2.01 4.09 -9.05
N SER A 58 -0.71 3.85 -8.92
CA SER A 58 0.26 4.19 -9.96
C SER A 58 -0.06 3.42 -11.24
N THR A 59 -0.28 4.13 -12.35
CA THR A 59 -0.55 3.51 -13.66
C THR A 59 0.69 3.64 -14.54
N THR A 60 1.18 2.52 -15.05
CA THR A 60 2.26 2.48 -16.05
C THR A 60 1.69 2.07 -17.40
N SER A 61 1.99 2.84 -18.46
CA SER A 61 1.60 2.47 -19.82
C SER A 61 2.54 1.40 -20.35
N ILE A 62 1.97 0.32 -20.90
CA ILE A 62 2.72 -0.76 -21.52
C ILE A 62 2.18 -1.01 -22.93
N SER A 63 3.07 -1.40 -23.85
CA SER A 63 2.71 -1.84 -25.19
C SER A 63 2.70 -3.37 -25.23
N LEU A 64 1.54 -3.98 -25.45
CA LEU A 64 1.35 -5.43 -25.55
C LEU A 64 0.85 -5.81 -26.95
N ARG A 65 1.45 -6.83 -27.57
CA ARG A 65 0.96 -7.42 -28.82
C ARG A 65 0.05 -8.61 -28.52
N LEU A 66 -1.10 -8.65 -29.18
CA LEU A 66 -2.10 -9.72 -29.12
C LEU A 66 -2.40 -10.18 -30.54
N SER A 67 -2.86 -11.42 -30.71
CA SER A 67 -3.40 -11.86 -32.00
C SER A 67 -4.77 -11.23 -32.26
N ASP A 68 -5.09 -10.99 -33.54
CA ASP A 68 -6.36 -10.39 -33.94
C ASP A 68 -7.57 -11.22 -33.48
N SER A 69 -7.48 -12.55 -33.59
CA SER A 69 -8.53 -13.47 -33.16
C SER A 69 -8.85 -13.37 -31.67
N LEU A 70 -7.83 -13.15 -30.83
CA LEU A 70 -7.99 -13.00 -29.40
C LEU A 70 -8.60 -11.64 -29.07
N LEU A 71 -8.12 -10.57 -29.71
CA LEU A 71 -8.66 -9.23 -29.51
C LEU A 71 -10.15 -9.15 -29.89
N ASP A 72 -10.55 -9.77 -31.00
CA ASP A 72 -11.93 -9.84 -31.43
C ASP A 72 -12.81 -10.69 -30.48
N GLY A 73 -12.25 -11.78 -29.94
CA GLY A 73 -12.90 -12.55 -28.89
C GLY A 73 -13.21 -11.70 -27.65
N ILE A 74 -12.23 -10.92 -27.18
CA ILE A 74 -12.39 -10.01 -26.03
C ILE A 74 -13.44 -8.95 -26.35
N ARG A 75 -13.40 -8.33 -27.54
CA ARG A 75 -14.38 -7.30 -27.95
C ARG A 75 -15.80 -7.83 -27.96
N ARG A 76 -16.04 -9.02 -28.52
CA ARG A 76 -17.38 -9.64 -28.51
C ARG A 76 -17.88 -9.87 -27.10
N GLN A 77 -17.02 -10.38 -26.22
CA GLN A 77 -17.40 -10.63 -24.83
C GLN A 77 -17.65 -9.34 -24.05
N ALA A 78 -16.86 -8.30 -24.30
CA ALA A 78 -17.02 -6.98 -23.71
C ALA A 78 -18.35 -6.34 -24.11
N ASN A 79 -18.70 -6.40 -25.40
CA ASN A 79 -20.00 -5.94 -25.89
C ASN A 79 -21.17 -6.71 -25.28
N LYS A 80 -21.04 -8.03 -25.08
CA LYS A 80 -22.08 -8.85 -24.43
C LYS A 80 -22.32 -8.43 -22.98
N LEU A 81 -21.27 -7.95 -22.30
CA LEU A 81 -21.31 -7.49 -20.92
C LEU A 81 -21.59 -5.97 -20.82
N ASP A 82 -21.79 -5.29 -21.95
CA ASP A 82 -21.95 -3.84 -22.05
C ASP A 82 -20.82 -3.04 -21.37
N VAL A 83 -19.58 -3.50 -21.57
CA VAL A 83 -18.38 -2.86 -21.03
C VAL A 83 -17.33 -2.62 -22.11
N PRO A 84 -16.45 -1.60 -21.98
CA PRO A 84 -15.32 -1.43 -22.89
C PRO A 84 -14.34 -2.61 -22.79
N TYR A 85 -13.80 -3.07 -23.93
CA TYR A 85 -12.87 -4.21 -23.97
C TYR A 85 -11.61 -4.02 -23.11
N GLN A 86 -11.12 -2.78 -22.99
CA GLN A 86 -9.99 -2.45 -22.13
C GLN A 86 -10.32 -2.59 -20.64
N SER A 87 -11.56 -2.23 -20.25
CA SER A 87 -12.03 -2.41 -18.87
C SER A 87 -12.18 -3.89 -18.55
N LEU A 88 -12.77 -4.67 -19.45
CA LEU A 88 -12.86 -6.12 -19.30
C LEU A 88 -11.48 -6.78 -19.16
N MET A 89 -10.53 -6.37 -20.00
CA MET A 89 -9.16 -6.87 -19.94
C MET A 89 -8.50 -6.62 -18.59
N LYS A 90 -8.70 -5.45 -17.98
CA LYS A 90 -8.18 -5.14 -16.63
C LYS A 90 -8.79 -6.04 -15.56
N VAL A 91 -10.10 -6.27 -15.60
CA VAL A 91 -10.79 -7.15 -14.65
C VAL A 91 -10.24 -8.57 -14.74
N TRP A 92 -10.17 -9.14 -15.94
CA TRP A 92 -9.66 -10.50 -16.13
C TRP A 92 -8.20 -10.67 -15.71
N LEU A 93 -7.33 -9.70 -16.01
CA LEU A 93 -5.93 -9.74 -15.58
C LEU A 93 -5.82 -9.72 -14.05
N THR A 94 -6.66 -8.90 -13.39
CA THR A 94 -6.69 -8.80 -11.93
C THR A 94 -7.20 -10.11 -11.30
N GLU A 95 -8.26 -10.69 -11.85
CA GLU A 95 -8.80 -11.99 -11.41
C GLU A 95 -7.76 -13.10 -11.56
N LYS A 96 -7.09 -13.19 -12.72
CA LYS A 96 -6.07 -14.23 -12.96
C LYS A 96 -4.84 -14.06 -12.08
N LEU A 97 -4.44 -12.83 -11.77
CA LEU A 97 -3.37 -12.58 -10.82
C LEU A 97 -3.78 -13.01 -9.39
N GLY A 98 -5.00 -12.70 -8.98
CA GLY A 98 -5.54 -13.10 -7.69
C GLY A 98 -5.69 -14.63 -7.55
N GLU A 99 -6.09 -15.32 -8.61
CA GLU A 99 -6.12 -16.79 -8.65
C GLU A 99 -4.72 -17.40 -8.53
N ALA A 100 -3.72 -16.81 -9.18
CA ALA A 100 -2.34 -17.30 -9.14
C ALA A 100 -1.72 -17.14 -7.74
N SER A 101 -1.88 -15.98 -7.11
CA SER A 101 -1.35 -15.73 -5.75
C SER A 101 -2.02 -16.54 -4.66
N LYS A 102 -3.24 -17.07 -4.87
CA LYS A 102 -3.94 -17.94 -3.91
C LYS A 102 -3.48 -19.41 -3.98
N ARG A 103 -2.80 -19.81 -5.05
CA ARG A 103 -2.34 -21.19 -5.28
C ARG A 103 -0.93 -21.45 -4.75
N THR A 104 -0.19 -20.38 -4.46
CA THR A 104 1.13 -20.38 -3.80
C THR A 104 0.97 -20.06 -2.33
#